data_AF-A0A359MQG0-F1
#
_entry.id   AF-A0A359MQG0-F1
#
_cell.length_a   1.000
_cell.length_b   1.000
_cell.length_c   1.000
_cell.angle_alpha   90.00
_cell.angle_beta   90.00
_cell.angle_gamma   90.00
#
_symmetry.space_group_name_H-M   'P 1'
#
loop_
_entity.id
_entity.type
_entity.pdbx_description
1 polymer ?
#
loop_
_entity_poly.entity_id
_entity_poly.type
_entity_poly.pdbx_seq_one_letter_code
_entity_poly.pdbx_strand_id
1 'polypeptide(L)'
;MEIRLLFKSARSAVIEIADGGIYYTREPYDIMVNGHACLQTNRVITSIWGLKPDSIYHIQVQGSSGGKKELKLQTEKEFVTLDVREFGARGDGKCDDTLPIQAAIMACPKDGRVLIPKGTYRVTSLFLKSDLRLELAKDSVLLAETDRSRYPIFPGLIESYDETKEYNLGTWEGNPLPMFTGIITGIHVENVLLYGEGTIDGRAGEGDWWENPKVMRGAFRPRLLFLNRCSNITVQGIHWKNSPAWTIHPYFSNDLTFLDLDINNPTDSPNTDG
;
A
#
# COMPACT_ATOMS: atom_id res chain seq x y z
N MET A 1 17.53 -25.23 -0.21
CA MET A 1 17.03 -23.85 -0.09
C MET A 1 17.94 -22.90 -0.86
N GLU A 2 17.35 -22.04 -1.67
CA GLU A 2 17.96 -20.82 -2.21
C GLU A 2 17.34 -19.59 -1.54
N ILE A 3 18.07 -18.47 -1.54
CA ILE A 3 17.50 -17.18 -1.15
C ILE A 3 17.66 -16.20 -2.30
N ARG A 4 16.61 -15.42 -2.59
CA ARG A 4 16.61 -14.42 -3.66
C ARG A 4 16.18 -13.08 -3.10
N LEU A 5 16.88 -12.02 -3.51
CA LEU A 5 16.44 -10.66 -3.24
C LEU A 5 15.39 -10.28 -4.29
N LEU A 6 14.14 -10.11 -3.88
CA LEU A 6 13.05 -9.72 -4.77
C LEU A 6 12.93 -8.21 -4.90
N PHE A 7 13.15 -7.49 -3.80
CA PHE A 7 13.02 -6.05 -3.75
C PHE A 7 13.91 -5.46 -2.66
N LYS A 8 14.33 -4.21 -2.85
CA LYS A 8 14.98 -3.40 -1.83
C LYS A 8 14.55 -1.94 -1.97
N SER A 9 14.53 -1.23 -0.86
CA SER A 9 14.35 0.22 -0.79
C SER A 9 15.45 0.84 0.07
N ALA A 10 15.30 2.12 0.42
CA ALA A 10 16.16 2.76 1.40
C ALA A 10 15.92 2.25 2.85
N ARG A 11 14.78 1.61 3.11
CA ARG A 11 14.28 1.29 4.48
C ARG A 11 13.87 -0.16 4.68
N SER A 12 13.75 -0.93 3.60
CA SER A 12 13.27 -2.31 3.62
C SER A 12 13.94 -3.16 2.55
N ALA A 13 13.81 -4.47 2.69
CA ALA A 13 14.09 -5.44 1.64
C ALA A 13 13.05 -6.56 1.67
N VAL A 14 12.83 -7.23 0.54
CA VAL A 14 11.99 -8.44 0.46
C VAL A 14 12.83 -9.56 -0.10
N ILE A 15 12.82 -10.68 0.59
CA ILE A 15 13.52 -11.89 0.17
C ILE A 15 12.52 -13.02 -0.10
N GLU A 16 12.86 -13.88 -1.05
CA GLU A 16 12.26 -15.19 -1.26
C GLU A 16 13.14 -16.26 -0.60
N ILE A 17 12.55 -17.09 0.23
CA ILE A 17 13.14 -18.32 0.77
C ILE A 17 12.63 -19.48 -0.11
N ALA A 18 13.35 -19.77 -1.19
CA ALA A 18 12.99 -20.80 -2.16
C ALA A 18 13.45 -22.18 -1.67
N ASP A 19 12.66 -22.78 -0.78
CA ASP A 19 12.84 -24.16 -0.29
C ASP A 19 11.86 -25.17 -0.91
N GLY A 20 11.01 -24.70 -1.82
CA GLY A 20 9.97 -25.49 -2.49
C GLY A 20 8.62 -25.46 -1.79
N GLY A 21 8.44 -24.62 -0.76
CA GLY A 21 7.13 -24.16 -0.29
C GLY A 21 6.45 -23.20 -1.28
N ILE A 22 5.14 -22.98 -1.09
CA ILE A 22 4.34 -22.07 -1.94
C ILE A 22 4.06 -20.76 -1.19
N TYR A 23 3.30 -20.87 -0.11
CA TYR A 23 3.02 -19.74 0.80
C TYR A 23 3.87 -19.86 2.06
N TYR A 24 3.79 -21.04 2.70
CA TYR A 24 4.66 -21.41 3.79
C TYR A 24 5.90 -22.14 3.28
N THR A 25 7.03 -21.87 3.90
CA THR A 25 8.26 -22.65 3.77
C THR A 25 8.06 -24.05 4.35
N ARG A 26 8.93 -24.99 3.98
CA ARG A 26 8.88 -26.39 4.46
C ARG A 26 9.23 -26.53 5.94
N GLU A 27 9.96 -25.55 6.47
CA GLU A 27 10.33 -25.44 7.88
C GLU A 27 10.46 -23.97 8.28
N PRO A 28 10.49 -23.64 9.58
CA PRO A 28 10.82 -22.29 10.04
C PRO A 28 12.27 -21.91 9.73
N TYR A 29 12.50 -20.64 9.44
CA TYR A 29 13.82 -20.05 9.20
C TYR A 29 14.06 -18.85 10.12
N ASP A 30 15.26 -18.80 10.68
CA ASP A 30 15.76 -17.64 11.39
C ASP A 30 16.51 -16.72 10.40
N ILE A 31 16.14 -15.44 10.41
CA ILE A 31 16.79 -14.40 9.63
C ILE A 31 17.65 -13.56 10.56
N MET A 32 18.92 -13.40 10.18
CA MET A 32 19.87 -12.52 10.85
C MET A 32 20.33 -11.42 9.89
N VAL A 33 20.50 -10.22 10.43
CA VAL A 33 20.99 -9.05 9.69
C VAL A 33 22.25 -8.56 10.37
N ASN A 34 23.37 -8.53 9.64
CA ASN A 34 24.71 -8.20 10.16
C ASN A 34 25.10 -9.04 11.39
N GLY A 35 24.72 -10.32 11.39
CA GLY A 35 25.02 -11.25 12.50
C GLY A 35 24.11 -11.12 13.72
N HIS A 36 23.15 -10.19 13.71
CA HIS A 36 22.15 -10.05 14.77
C HIS A 36 20.83 -10.70 14.35
N ALA A 37 20.19 -11.43 15.26
CA ALA A 37 18.85 -11.97 15.03
C ALA A 37 17.87 -10.84 14.67
N CYS A 38 17.13 -11.02 13.57
CA CYS A 38 16.19 -10.04 13.06
C CYS A 38 14.75 -10.53 13.26
N LEU A 39 14.41 -11.70 12.71
CA LEU A 39 13.10 -12.31 12.84
C LEU A 39 13.15 -13.81 12.56
N GLN A 40 12.11 -14.53 12.97
CA GLN A 40 11.84 -15.90 12.55
C GLN A 40 10.60 -15.90 11.65
N THR A 41 10.63 -16.67 10.58
CA THR A 41 9.53 -16.74 9.59
C THR A 41 9.30 -18.17 9.14
N ASN A 42 8.07 -18.47 8.77
CA ASN A 42 7.71 -19.65 7.99
C ASN A 42 7.08 -19.25 6.64
N ARG A 43 7.21 -18.00 6.20
CA ARG A 43 6.68 -17.50 4.92
C ARG A 43 7.77 -17.52 3.86
N VAL A 44 7.40 -17.95 2.65
CA VAL A 44 8.30 -17.97 1.49
C VAL A 44 8.74 -16.55 1.12
N ILE A 45 7.81 -15.60 1.12
CA ILE A 45 8.09 -14.19 0.92
C ILE A 45 8.16 -13.53 2.29
N THR A 46 9.27 -12.85 2.57
CA THR A 46 9.49 -12.20 3.86
C THR A 46 10.11 -10.82 3.67
N SER A 47 9.46 -9.81 4.26
CA SER A 47 10.01 -8.46 4.38
C SER A 47 10.98 -8.33 5.56
N ILE A 48 12.04 -7.56 5.36
CA ILE A 48 13.00 -7.13 6.37
C ILE A 48 12.87 -5.62 6.51
N TRP A 49 12.56 -5.17 7.71
CA TRP A 49 12.24 -3.77 8.02
C TRP A 49 13.34 -3.08 8.84
N GLY A 50 13.21 -1.77 9.04
CA GLY A 50 14.10 -1.00 9.91
C GLY A 50 15.52 -0.79 9.37
N LEU A 51 15.71 -0.96 8.05
CA LEU A 51 17.01 -0.70 7.42
C LEU A 51 17.28 0.81 7.34
N LYS A 52 18.57 1.16 7.28
CA LYS A 52 19.05 2.52 7.10
C LYS A 52 19.40 2.75 5.61
N PRO A 53 19.18 3.97 5.08
CA PRO A 53 19.56 4.34 3.72
C PRO A 53 21.05 4.19 3.48
N ASP A 54 21.41 3.97 2.21
CA ASP A 54 22.78 3.90 1.71
C ASP A 54 23.72 3.07 2.59
N SER A 55 23.24 1.92 3.03
CA SER A 55 23.93 1.05 4.00
C SER A 55 24.03 -0.37 3.44
N ILE A 56 25.18 -1.00 3.68
CA ILE A 56 25.43 -2.38 3.29
C ILE A 56 24.95 -3.32 4.40
N TYR A 57 24.21 -4.35 4.02
CA TYR A 57 23.69 -5.38 4.90
C TYR A 57 24.08 -6.78 4.44
N HIS A 58 24.41 -7.62 5.41
CA HIS A 58 24.60 -9.05 5.25
C HIS A 58 23.41 -9.78 5.88
N ILE A 59 22.56 -10.37 5.05
CA ILE A 59 21.39 -11.12 5.47
C ILE A 59 21.73 -12.59 5.45
N GLN A 60 21.49 -13.29 6.55
CA GLN A 60 21.71 -14.71 6.71
C GLN A 60 20.38 -15.38 7.03
N VAL A 61 20.06 -16.47 6.34
CA VAL A 61 18.84 -17.26 6.54
C VAL A 61 19.27 -18.67 6.92
N GLN A 62 18.78 -19.15 8.06
CA GLN A 62 19.15 -20.44 8.62
C GLN A 62 17.90 -21.28 8.94
N GLY A 63 17.88 -22.51 8.41
CA GLY A 63 16.77 -23.45 8.63
C GLY A 63 16.95 -24.24 9.94
N SER A 64 15.82 -24.67 10.51
CA SER A 64 15.80 -25.46 11.76
C SER A 64 16.48 -26.83 11.62
N SER A 65 16.41 -27.45 10.44
CA SER A 65 17.03 -28.72 10.09
C SER A 65 18.53 -28.61 9.74
N GLY A 66 19.07 -27.39 9.78
CA GLY A 66 20.39 -27.05 9.31
C GLY A 66 20.38 -26.50 7.88
N GLY A 67 21.51 -25.90 7.48
CA GLY A 67 21.61 -25.18 6.21
C GLY A 67 21.50 -23.67 6.41
N LYS A 68 22.47 -22.97 5.80
CA LYS A 68 22.62 -21.52 5.91
C LYS A 68 22.82 -20.96 4.51
N LYS A 69 22.12 -19.87 4.18
CA LYS A 69 22.39 -19.07 3.00
C LYS A 69 22.55 -17.61 3.39
N GLU A 70 23.30 -16.89 2.58
CA GLU A 70 23.62 -15.49 2.84
C GLU A 70 23.48 -14.68 1.56
N LEU A 71 22.99 -13.46 1.70
CA LEU A 71 22.93 -12.48 0.64
C LEU A 71 23.44 -11.15 1.16
N LYS A 72 24.08 -10.39 0.28
CA LYS A 72 24.54 -9.04 0.55
C LYS A 72 23.67 -8.07 -0.24
N LEU A 73 23.21 -7.00 0.40
CA LEU A 73 22.53 -5.91 -0.27
C LEU A 73 23.07 -4.55 0.18
N GLN A 74 22.86 -3.53 -0.65
CA GLN A 74 23.02 -2.13 -0.29
C GLN A 74 21.67 -1.45 -0.48
N THR A 75 21.14 -0.83 0.57
CA THR A 75 19.89 -0.07 0.52
C THR A 75 20.03 1.17 -0.37
N GLU A 76 18.90 1.65 -0.87
CA GLU A 76 18.87 2.86 -1.69
C GLU A 76 19.13 4.13 -0.87
N LYS A 77 19.38 5.23 -1.57
CA LYS A 77 19.50 6.55 -0.96
C LYS A 77 18.11 7.08 -0.55
N GLU A 78 18.07 7.76 0.58
CA GLU A 78 16.97 8.62 0.99
C GLU A 78 17.55 9.99 1.35
N PHE A 79 16.99 11.05 0.77
CA PHE A 79 17.42 12.41 1.03
C PHE A 79 16.82 12.96 2.33
N VAL A 80 15.51 12.77 2.53
CA VAL A 80 14.77 13.36 3.64
C VAL A 80 13.54 12.52 3.98
N THR A 81 13.16 12.50 5.26
CA THR A 81 11.88 11.98 5.73
C THR A 81 10.96 13.14 6.12
N LEU A 82 9.73 13.13 5.61
CA LEU A 82 8.65 14.03 5.95
C LEU A 82 7.70 13.27 6.89
N ASP A 83 7.79 13.50 8.19
CA ASP A 83 6.82 12.95 9.15
C ASP A 83 5.53 13.76 9.07
N VAL A 84 4.40 13.10 8.78
CA VAL A 84 3.10 13.77 8.60
C VAL A 84 2.65 14.56 9.84
N ARG A 85 3.17 14.26 11.03
CA ARG A 85 2.90 15.03 12.25
C ARG A 85 3.49 16.43 12.21
N GLU A 86 4.62 16.62 11.54
CA GLU A 86 5.22 17.94 11.32
C GLU A 86 4.39 18.79 10.35
N PHE A 87 3.51 18.14 9.55
CA PHE A 87 2.52 18.79 8.69
C PHE A 87 1.18 18.99 9.39
N GLY A 88 1.06 18.60 10.67
CA GLY A 88 -0.13 18.81 11.50
C GLY A 88 -1.06 17.60 11.63
N ALA A 89 -0.70 16.43 11.11
CA ALA A 89 -1.48 15.21 11.33
C ALA A 89 -1.44 14.83 12.82
N ARG A 90 -2.60 14.49 13.39
CA ARG A 90 -2.71 14.18 14.82
C ARG A 90 -2.56 12.70 15.12
N GLY A 91 -3.09 11.83 14.26
CA GLY A 91 -3.04 10.39 14.48
C GLY A 91 -3.83 9.94 15.71
N ASP A 92 -4.89 10.67 16.08
CA ASP A 92 -5.72 10.46 17.28
C ASP A 92 -7.01 9.66 17.03
N GLY A 93 -7.25 9.25 15.79
CA GLY A 93 -8.43 8.52 15.34
C GLY A 93 -9.71 9.35 15.30
N LYS A 94 -9.62 10.68 15.47
CA LYS A 94 -10.79 11.57 15.56
C LYS A 94 -10.72 12.68 14.53
N CYS A 95 -9.56 13.33 14.41
CA CYS A 95 -9.37 14.45 13.52
C CYS A 95 -9.17 13.98 12.09
N ASP A 96 -9.67 14.78 11.14
CA ASP A 96 -9.43 14.55 9.72
C ASP A 96 -8.00 14.94 9.37
N ASP A 97 -7.14 13.94 9.19
CA ASP A 97 -5.72 14.08 8.89
C ASP A 97 -5.46 14.08 7.37
N THR A 98 -6.51 14.12 6.53
CA THR A 98 -6.37 14.10 5.06
C THR A 98 -5.46 15.22 4.56
N LEU A 99 -5.71 16.47 4.98
CA LEU A 99 -4.98 17.64 4.47
C LEU A 99 -3.49 17.64 4.88
N PRO A 100 -3.12 17.44 6.16
CA PRO A 100 -1.71 17.29 6.55
C PRO A 100 -0.96 16.19 5.79
N ILE A 101 -1.57 15.01 5.63
CA ILE A 101 -0.94 13.89 4.92
C ILE A 101 -0.81 14.23 3.44
N GLN A 102 -1.84 14.79 2.81
CA GLN A 102 -1.78 15.21 1.41
C GLN A 102 -0.71 16.28 1.19
N ALA A 103 -0.56 17.23 2.11
CA ALA A 103 0.48 18.25 2.05
C ALA A 103 1.89 17.63 2.10
N ALA A 104 2.11 16.64 2.98
CA ALA A 104 3.37 15.91 3.04
C ALA A 104 3.65 15.14 1.74
N ILE A 105 2.63 14.48 1.16
CA ILE A 105 2.73 13.80 -0.14
C ILE A 105 3.16 14.78 -1.24
N MET A 106 2.49 15.94 -1.33
CA MET A 106 2.78 16.92 -2.37
C MET A 106 4.13 17.62 -2.19
N ALA A 107 4.59 17.79 -0.95
CA ALA A 107 5.88 18.40 -0.63
C ALA A 107 7.07 17.44 -0.74
N CYS A 108 6.84 16.13 -0.78
CA CYS A 108 7.91 15.13 -0.78
C CYS A 108 8.76 15.20 -2.07
N PRO A 109 10.07 15.48 -1.99
CA PRO A 109 10.93 15.52 -3.18
C PRO A 109 11.21 14.10 -3.70
N LYS A 110 11.74 14.01 -4.93
CA LYS A 110 12.37 12.78 -5.41
C LYS A 110 13.43 12.32 -4.41
N ASP A 111 13.55 11.01 -4.23
CA ASP A 111 14.37 10.36 -3.22
C ASP A 111 14.02 10.71 -1.75
N GLY A 112 12.92 11.41 -1.51
CA GLY A 112 12.34 11.60 -0.18
C GLY A 112 11.43 10.44 0.23
N ARG A 113 10.94 10.51 1.47
CA ARG A 113 9.95 9.60 2.04
C ARG A 113 8.93 10.37 2.86
N VAL A 114 7.64 10.07 2.68
CA VAL A 114 6.59 10.45 3.62
C VAL A 114 6.41 9.33 4.63
N LEU A 115 6.47 9.67 5.91
CA LEU A 115 6.29 8.73 7.01
C LEU A 115 4.97 9.01 7.72
N ILE A 116 4.10 8.00 7.79
CA ILE A 116 2.94 7.96 8.68
C ILE A 116 3.34 7.11 9.90
N PRO A 117 3.74 7.74 11.03
CA PRO A 117 4.18 6.99 12.21
C PRO A 117 3.00 6.32 12.91
N LYS A 118 3.28 5.45 13.90
CA LYS A 118 2.27 4.82 14.77
C LYS A 118 1.18 5.80 15.20
N GLY A 119 -0.09 5.41 15.07
CA GLY A 119 -1.25 6.25 15.36
C GLY A 119 -2.43 5.90 14.47
N THR A 120 -3.58 6.52 14.69
CA THR A 120 -4.79 6.29 13.87
C THR A 120 -5.16 7.58 13.17
N TYR A 121 -5.13 7.59 11.84
CA TYR A 121 -5.29 8.80 11.03
C TYR A 121 -6.60 8.68 10.25
N ARG A 122 -7.60 9.49 10.59
CA ARG A 122 -8.85 9.51 9.81
C ARG A 122 -8.62 10.23 8.51
N VAL A 123 -8.98 9.60 7.40
CA VAL A 123 -8.78 10.14 6.05
C VAL A 123 -9.99 9.92 5.17
N THR A 124 -10.16 10.81 4.20
CA THR A 124 -11.06 10.60 3.06
C THR A 124 -10.28 9.98 1.91
N SER A 125 -9.76 10.80 0.99
CA SER A 125 -8.94 10.35 -0.14
C SER A 125 -7.57 11.01 -0.12
N LEU A 126 -6.54 10.18 -0.28
CA LEU A 126 -5.15 10.60 -0.49
C LEU A 126 -4.75 10.32 -1.94
N PHE A 127 -4.23 11.35 -2.60
CA PHE A 127 -3.76 11.28 -3.98
C PHE A 127 -2.24 11.17 -4.01
N LEU A 128 -1.75 10.12 -4.65
CA LEU A 128 -0.33 9.89 -4.88
C LEU A 128 0.19 10.86 -5.94
N LYS A 129 1.52 11.02 -5.98
CA LYS A 129 2.25 11.69 -7.05
C LYS A 129 3.44 10.83 -7.48
N SER A 130 4.03 11.13 -8.64
CA SER A 130 5.24 10.46 -9.08
C SER A 130 6.44 10.68 -8.15
N ASP A 131 7.39 9.76 -8.19
CA ASP A 131 8.62 9.76 -7.38
C ASP A 131 8.31 9.87 -5.87
N LEU A 132 7.40 9.02 -5.39
CA LEU A 132 6.93 9.04 -4.00
C LEU A 132 7.27 7.73 -3.29
N ARG A 133 7.83 7.85 -2.08
CA ARG A 133 7.86 6.76 -1.11
C ARG A 133 6.94 7.12 0.05
N LEU A 134 5.90 6.33 0.29
CA LEU A 134 4.93 6.51 1.37
C LEU A 134 4.99 5.31 2.30
N GLU A 135 5.45 5.54 3.53
CA GLU A 135 5.58 4.51 4.56
C GLU A 135 4.46 4.61 5.59
N LEU A 136 3.72 3.52 5.78
CA LEU A 136 2.85 3.31 6.93
C LEU A 136 3.63 2.51 7.97
N ALA A 137 4.12 3.20 9.01
CA ALA A 137 4.90 2.55 10.05
C ALA A 137 4.09 1.48 10.80
N LYS A 138 4.77 0.58 11.48
CA LYS A 138 4.13 -0.38 12.40
C LYS A 138 3.19 0.32 13.38
N ASP A 139 2.03 -0.29 13.62
CA ASP A 139 0.92 0.23 14.45
C ASP A 139 0.31 1.55 13.93
N SER A 140 0.60 1.98 12.70
CA SER A 140 -0.16 3.05 12.06
C SER A 140 -1.43 2.49 11.40
N VAL A 141 -2.52 3.26 11.45
CA VAL A 141 -3.80 2.91 10.84
C VAL A 141 -4.28 4.11 10.04
N LEU A 142 -4.35 3.98 8.71
CA LEU A 142 -5.16 4.87 7.89
C LEU A 142 -6.62 4.39 7.99
N LEU A 143 -7.46 5.24 8.59
CA LEU A 143 -8.82 4.93 8.97
C LEU A 143 -9.78 5.68 8.04
N ALA A 144 -10.46 4.96 7.15
CA ALA A 144 -11.34 5.60 6.18
C ALA A 144 -12.55 6.30 6.84
N GLU A 145 -12.95 7.41 6.26
CA GLU A 145 -14.22 8.06 6.54
C GLU A 145 -15.40 7.19 6.08
N THR A 146 -16.49 7.15 6.85
CA THR A 146 -17.68 6.36 6.53
C THR A 146 -18.80 7.20 5.92
N ASP A 147 -18.79 8.52 6.13
CA ASP A 147 -19.72 9.44 5.46
C ASP A 147 -19.36 9.61 3.98
N ARG A 148 -20.14 8.97 3.11
CA ARG A 148 -20.03 9.06 1.64
C ARG A 148 -19.99 10.48 1.10
N SER A 149 -20.65 11.44 1.75
CA SER A 149 -20.72 12.83 1.27
C SER A 149 -19.37 13.56 1.38
N ARG A 150 -18.44 13.01 2.16
CA ARG A 150 -17.09 13.52 2.34
C ARG A 150 -16.14 13.13 1.21
N TYR A 151 -16.52 12.16 0.37
CA TYR A 151 -15.67 11.68 -0.73
C TYR A 151 -15.95 12.44 -2.03
N PRO A 152 -14.89 12.88 -2.73
CA PRO A 152 -15.01 13.30 -4.12
C PRO A 152 -15.58 12.18 -5.02
N ILE A 153 -16.22 12.59 -6.11
CA ILE A 153 -16.74 11.67 -7.12
C ILE A 153 -15.89 11.81 -8.38
N PHE A 154 -15.33 10.69 -8.83
CA PHE A 154 -14.76 10.54 -10.16
C PHE A 154 -15.87 10.28 -11.18
N PRO A 155 -15.97 11.11 -12.24
CA PRO A 155 -16.84 10.81 -13.36
C PRO A 155 -16.43 9.51 -14.05
N GLY A 156 -17.41 8.78 -14.56
CA GLY A 156 -17.17 7.54 -15.31
C GLY A 156 -16.49 7.80 -16.65
N LEU A 157 -17.15 8.60 -17.48
CA LEU A 157 -16.70 9.00 -18.81
C LEU A 157 -16.52 10.52 -18.87
N ILE A 158 -15.39 10.99 -19.37
CA ILE A 158 -15.13 12.40 -19.68
C ILE A 158 -14.65 12.45 -21.13
N GLU A 159 -15.33 13.21 -21.98
CA GLU A 159 -14.89 13.38 -23.37
C GLU A 159 -13.72 14.37 -23.45
N SER A 160 -12.79 14.12 -24.38
CA SER A 160 -11.80 15.12 -24.76
C SER A 160 -12.47 16.36 -25.33
N TYR A 161 -11.80 17.50 -25.26
CA TYR A 161 -12.34 18.77 -25.77
C TYR A 161 -12.75 18.72 -27.26
N ASP A 162 -12.12 17.85 -28.05
CA ASP A 162 -12.40 17.62 -29.46
C ASP A 162 -13.32 16.42 -29.73
N GLU A 163 -13.87 15.80 -28.68
CA GLU A 163 -14.81 14.67 -28.76
C GLU A 163 -14.25 13.43 -29.48
N THR A 164 -12.92 13.30 -29.60
CA THR A 164 -12.27 12.16 -30.29
C THR A 164 -11.81 11.05 -29.35
N LYS A 165 -11.72 11.32 -28.04
CA LYS A 165 -11.17 10.40 -27.04
C LYS A 165 -11.97 10.46 -25.75
N GLU A 166 -11.90 9.36 -24.99
CA GLU A 166 -12.54 9.23 -23.68
C GLU A 166 -11.48 9.18 -22.57
N TYR A 167 -11.77 9.85 -21.46
CA TYR A 167 -10.96 9.89 -20.26
C TYR A 167 -11.76 9.36 -19.06
N ASN A 168 -11.44 8.13 -18.65
CA ASN A 168 -12.20 7.41 -17.64
C ASN A 168 -11.50 7.49 -16.29
N LEU A 169 -12.16 8.09 -15.29
CA LEU A 169 -11.67 8.15 -13.91
C LEU A 169 -12.38 7.14 -13.00
N GLY A 170 -13.69 6.99 -13.17
CA GLY A 170 -14.51 5.99 -12.49
C GLY A 170 -14.70 4.74 -13.35
N THR A 171 -14.61 3.56 -12.73
CA THR A 171 -14.97 2.30 -13.37
C THR A 171 -15.58 1.33 -12.37
N TRP A 172 -16.77 0.82 -12.71
CA TRP A 172 -17.48 -0.21 -11.95
C TRP A 172 -17.69 -1.43 -12.85
N GLU A 173 -17.09 -2.56 -12.48
CA GLU A 173 -17.15 -3.82 -13.25
C GLU A 173 -16.72 -3.65 -14.72
N GLY A 174 -15.75 -2.78 -14.97
CA GLY A 174 -15.22 -2.48 -16.30
C GLY A 174 -15.96 -1.37 -17.06
N ASN A 175 -17.14 -0.95 -16.61
CA ASN A 175 -17.92 0.13 -17.25
C ASN A 175 -17.48 1.50 -16.73
N PRO A 176 -17.38 2.54 -17.59
CA PRO A 176 -17.05 3.91 -17.19
C PRO A 176 -18.23 4.55 -16.45
N LEU A 177 -18.29 4.35 -15.13
CA LEU A 177 -19.39 4.81 -14.27
C LEU A 177 -18.87 5.65 -13.10
N PRO A 178 -19.68 6.60 -12.56
CA PRO A 178 -19.27 7.44 -11.44
C PRO A 178 -18.88 6.62 -10.21
N MET A 179 -17.72 6.93 -9.64
CA MET A 179 -17.15 6.25 -8.47
C MET A 179 -16.79 7.28 -7.41
N PHE A 180 -17.03 6.99 -6.13
CA PHE A 180 -16.29 7.69 -5.08
C PHE A 180 -14.78 7.41 -5.23
N THR A 181 -13.95 8.41 -4.98
CA THR A 181 -12.49 8.26 -5.04
C THR A 181 -12.00 7.21 -4.04
N GLY A 182 -10.90 6.53 -4.37
CA GLY A 182 -10.31 5.55 -3.46
C GLY A 182 -9.70 6.19 -2.22
N ILE A 183 -9.45 5.38 -1.18
CA ILE A 183 -8.77 5.85 0.04
C ILE A 183 -7.35 6.30 -0.30
N ILE A 184 -6.65 5.51 -1.10
CA ILE A 184 -5.40 5.89 -1.77
C ILE A 184 -5.62 5.81 -3.28
N THR A 185 -5.31 6.89 -3.98
CA THR A 185 -5.58 7.02 -5.42
C THR A 185 -4.33 7.50 -6.16
N GLY A 186 -3.91 6.75 -7.18
CA GLY A 186 -2.91 7.18 -8.16
C GLY A 186 -3.56 7.38 -9.53
N ILE A 187 -3.36 8.54 -10.15
CA ILE A 187 -3.80 8.85 -11.52
C ILE A 187 -2.59 9.37 -12.30
N HIS A 188 -2.15 8.68 -13.35
CA HIS A 188 -0.95 9.07 -14.12
C HIS A 188 0.31 9.24 -13.28
N VAL A 189 0.47 8.42 -12.24
CA VAL A 189 1.66 8.46 -11.38
C VAL A 189 2.63 7.33 -11.71
N GLU A 190 3.91 7.62 -11.56
CA GLU A 190 4.97 6.65 -11.78
C GLU A 190 6.04 6.65 -10.69
N ASN A 191 6.74 5.53 -10.53
CA ASN A 191 7.84 5.38 -9.58
C ASN A 191 7.37 5.63 -8.12
N VAL A 192 6.36 4.87 -7.69
CA VAL A 192 5.80 4.97 -6.34
C VAL A 192 6.07 3.71 -5.55
N LEU A 193 6.54 3.88 -4.31
CA LEU A 193 6.63 2.83 -3.30
C LEU A 193 5.66 3.13 -2.17
N LEU A 194 4.61 2.33 -2.04
CA LEU A 194 3.67 2.36 -0.93
C LEU A 194 3.95 1.16 -0.02
N TYR A 195 4.41 1.36 1.21
CA TYR A 195 4.95 0.25 1.99
C TYR A 195 4.82 0.41 3.50
N GLY A 196 5.11 -0.66 4.22
CA GLY A 196 5.31 -0.66 5.66
C GLY A 196 4.51 -1.74 6.36
N GLU A 197 4.41 -1.63 7.68
CA GLU A 197 3.75 -2.60 8.57
C GLU A 197 2.41 -2.07 9.11
N GLY A 198 1.96 -0.91 8.63
CA GLY A 198 0.69 -0.32 9.03
C GLY A 198 -0.52 -0.94 8.35
N THR A 199 -1.69 -0.45 8.75
CA THR A 199 -3.00 -0.93 8.29
C THR A 199 -3.73 0.16 7.52
N ILE A 200 -4.42 -0.24 6.45
CA ILE A 200 -5.46 0.55 5.79
C ILE A 200 -6.80 -0.13 6.08
N ASP A 201 -7.64 0.54 6.86
CA ASP A 201 -8.96 0.05 7.27
C ASP A 201 -10.07 0.89 6.62
N GLY A 202 -10.83 0.26 5.72
CA GLY A 202 -11.92 0.91 4.99
C GLY A 202 -13.19 1.14 5.78
N ARG A 203 -13.33 0.52 6.97
CA ARG A 203 -14.49 0.63 7.86
C ARG A 203 -15.84 0.45 7.16
N ALA A 204 -15.89 -0.34 6.09
CA ALA A 204 -17.05 -0.37 5.23
C ALA A 204 -18.33 -0.86 5.94
N GLY A 205 -18.20 -1.81 6.86
CA GLY A 205 -19.30 -2.31 7.69
C GLY A 205 -19.75 -1.37 8.82
N GLU A 206 -19.02 -0.29 9.09
CA GLU A 206 -19.44 0.75 10.05
C GLU A 206 -20.20 1.91 9.38
N GLY A 207 -20.24 1.90 8.04
CA GLY A 207 -21.08 2.79 7.24
C GLY A 207 -22.15 2.01 6.48
N ASP A 208 -22.69 2.61 5.43
CA ASP A 208 -23.71 1.99 4.57
C ASP A 208 -23.10 1.42 3.27
N TRP A 209 -21.78 1.22 3.24
CA TRP A 209 -21.05 0.77 2.05
C TRP A 209 -21.43 -0.66 1.64
N TRP A 210 -21.78 -1.55 2.56
CA TRP A 210 -22.19 -2.92 2.21
C TRP A 210 -23.71 -3.09 2.07
N GLU A 211 -24.49 -2.04 2.29
CA GLU A 211 -25.95 -2.08 2.16
C GLU A 211 -26.40 -1.86 0.71
N ASN A 212 -27.15 -2.81 0.14
CA ASN A 212 -27.60 -2.77 -1.25
C ASN A 212 -26.43 -2.42 -2.21
N PRO A 213 -25.32 -3.18 -2.18
CA PRO A 213 -24.01 -2.79 -2.71
C PRO A 213 -23.97 -2.57 -4.23
N LYS A 214 -25.02 -3.00 -4.95
CA LYS A 214 -25.22 -2.82 -6.39
C LYS A 214 -26.04 -1.57 -6.74
N VAL A 215 -26.68 -0.91 -5.77
CA VAL A 215 -27.45 0.30 -5.98
C VAL A 215 -26.52 1.50 -5.90
N MET A 216 -26.41 2.25 -6.99
CA MET A 216 -25.66 3.50 -7.04
C MET A 216 -26.37 4.56 -6.18
N ARG A 217 -25.67 5.05 -5.16
CA ARG A 217 -26.15 6.08 -4.23
C ARG A 217 -25.27 7.32 -4.39
N GLY A 218 -25.57 8.12 -5.42
CA GLY A 218 -24.73 9.24 -5.89
C GLY A 218 -23.61 8.78 -6.82
N ALA A 219 -22.75 7.90 -6.32
CA ALA A 219 -21.70 7.19 -7.08
C ALA A 219 -21.51 5.78 -6.53
N PHE A 220 -20.75 4.95 -7.26
CA PHE A 220 -20.36 3.62 -6.80
C PHE A 220 -19.26 3.65 -5.74
N ARG A 221 -19.18 2.57 -4.96
CA ARG A 221 -18.41 2.45 -3.71
C ARG A 221 -16.89 2.60 -3.92
N PRO A 222 -16.16 3.27 -3.02
CA PRO A 222 -14.72 3.51 -3.18
C PRO A 222 -13.88 2.22 -3.03
N ARG A 223 -12.66 2.25 -3.57
CA ARG A 223 -11.64 1.21 -3.37
C ARG A 223 -10.68 1.59 -2.24
N LEU A 224 -9.95 0.65 -1.64
CA LEU A 224 -8.85 1.04 -0.75
C LEU A 224 -7.67 1.61 -1.55
N LEU A 225 -7.22 0.91 -2.59
CA LEU A 225 -6.20 1.38 -3.52
C LEU A 225 -6.74 1.38 -4.95
N PHE A 226 -6.74 2.55 -5.59
CA PHE A 226 -7.06 2.69 -7.01
C PHE A 226 -5.88 3.26 -7.78
N LEU A 227 -5.38 2.53 -8.77
CA LEU A 227 -4.27 2.96 -9.63
C LEU A 227 -4.80 3.04 -11.06
N ASN A 228 -4.90 4.24 -11.62
CA ASN A 228 -5.37 4.47 -12.99
C ASN A 228 -4.24 5.04 -13.83
N ARG A 229 -3.84 4.35 -14.91
CA ARG A 229 -2.75 4.78 -15.79
C ARG A 229 -1.42 5.02 -15.08
N CYS A 230 -1.14 4.18 -14.09
CA CYS A 230 0.09 4.24 -13.30
C CYS A 230 1.15 3.28 -13.86
N SER A 231 2.41 3.57 -13.61
CA SER A 231 3.53 2.70 -14.01
C SER A 231 4.57 2.58 -12.90
N ASN A 232 5.21 1.41 -12.77
CA ASN A 232 6.27 1.20 -11.79
C ASN A 232 5.82 1.53 -10.36
N ILE A 233 4.80 0.80 -9.90
CA ILE A 233 4.24 0.95 -8.54
C ILE A 233 4.55 -0.31 -7.76
N THR A 234 5.21 -0.14 -6.62
CA THR A 234 5.46 -1.22 -5.67
C THR A 234 4.61 -1.01 -4.42
N VAL A 235 3.90 -2.05 -4.02
CA VAL A 235 3.16 -2.12 -2.75
C VAL A 235 3.74 -3.24 -1.89
N GLN A 236 4.17 -2.94 -0.67
CA GLN A 236 4.86 -3.89 0.19
C GLN A 236 4.31 -3.92 1.62
N GLY A 237 3.95 -5.10 2.14
CA GLY A 237 3.77 -5.36 3.57
C GLY A 237 2.48 -4.87 4.24
N ILE A 238 1.81 -3.86 3.66
CA ILE A 238 0.64 -3.22 4.27
C ILE A 238 -0.49 -4.23 4.51
N HIS A 239 -1.15 -4.10 5.66
CA HIS A 239 -2.38 -4.81 5.99
C HIS A 239 -3.61 -4.06 5.46
N TRP A 240 -4.51 -4.75 4.79
CA TRP A 240 -5.71 -4.18 4.16
C TRP A 240 -6.95 -4.86 4.72
N LYS A 241 -7.95 -4.08 5.13
CA LYS A 241 -9.19 -4.65 5.68
C LYS A 241 -10.41 -3.77 5.50
N ASN A 242 -11.57 -4.39 5.63
CA ASN A 242 -12.89 -3.76 5.60
C ASN A 242 -13.11 -2.84 4.39
N SER A 243 -12.69 -3.29 3.21
CA SER A 243 -12.77 -2.50 1.99
C SER A 243 -14.22 -2.15 1.61
N PRO A 244 -14.51 -0.90 1.17
CA PRO A 244 -15.85 -0.52 0.71
C PRO A 244 -16.25 -1.17 -0.62
N ALA A 245 -15.30 -1.58 -1.46
CA ALA A 245 -15.47 -2.42 -2.66
C ALA A 245 -14.12 -3.11 -2.95
N TRP A 246 -13.64 -3.15 -4.20
CA TRP A 246 -12.33 -3.77 -4.52
C TRP A 246 -11.23 -3.21 -3.62
N THR A 247 -10.44 -4.10 -3.02
CA THR A 247 -9.37 -3.72 -2.09
C THR A 247 -8.25 -3.04 -2.86
N ILE A 248 -7.68 -3.73 -3.84
CA ILE A 248 -6.63 -3.22 -4.71
C ILE A 248 -7.13 -3.32 -6.14
N HIS A 249 -7.24 -2.18 -6.84
CA HIS A 249 -7.79 -2.12 -8.18
C HIS A 249 -6.85 -1.33 -9.11
N PRO A 250 -5.94 -2.03 -9.80
CA PRO A 250 -5.20 -1.46 -10.91
C PRO A 250 -6.04 -1.39 -12.18
N TYR A 251 -5.97 -0.26 -12.86
CA TYR A 251 -6.72 0.04 -14.07
C TYR A 251 -5.80 0.76 -15.06
N PHE A 252 -5.73 0.25 -16.30
CA PHE A 252 -4.81 0.75 -17.34
C PHE A 252 -3.36 0.98 -16.87
N SER A 253 -2.88 0.19 -15.93
CA SER A 253 -1.59 0.38 -15.27
C SER A 253 -0.65 -0.79 -15.60
N ASN A 254 0.65 -0.52 -15.64
CA ASN A 254 1.68 -1.50 -15.98
C ASN A 254 2.81 -1.50 -14.94
N ASP A 255 3.61 -2.57 -14.92
CA ASP A 255 4.78 -2.71 -14.03
C ASP A 255 4.43 -2.51 -12.55
N LEU A 256 3.52 -3.36 -12.07
CA LEU A 256 3.03 -3.34 -10.70
C LEU A 256 3.60 -4.51 -9.92
N THR A 257 4.12 -4.22 -8.73
CA THR A 257 4.74 -5.21 -7.86
C THR A 257 4.03 -5.21 -6.51
N PHE A 258 3.43 -6.35 -6.15
CA PHE A 258 2.74 -6.53 -4.88
C PHE A 258 3.49 -7.59 -4.07
N LEU A 259 4.04 -7.20 -2.92
CA LEU A 259 4.94 -8.03 -2.12
C LEU A 259 4.46 -8.12 -0.69
N ASP A 260 4.39 -9.34 -0.17
CA ASP A 260 4.16 -9.59 1.25
C ASP A 260 2.90 -8.92 1.82
N LEU A 261 1.85 -8.82 1.00
CA LEU A 261 0.59 -8.20 1.42
C LEU A 261 -0.18 -9.11 2.39
N ASP A 262 -1.03 -8.48 3.19
CA ASP A 262 -2.04 -9.15 3.98
C ASP A 262 -3.40 -8.47 3.74
N ILE A 263 -4.32 -9.17 3.07
CA ILE A 263 -5.65 -8.66 2.73
C ILE A 263 -6.69 -9.49 3.47
N ASN A 264 -7.43 -8.84 4.36
CA ASN A 264 -8.42 -9.48 5.23
C ASN A 264 -9.73 -8.70 5.22
N ASN A 265 -10.69 -9.17 4.41
CA ASN A 265 -12.06 -8.68 4.43
C ASN A 265 -13.00 -9.76 4.96
N PRO A 266 -14.15 -9.39 5.59
CA PRO A 266 -15.17 -10.36 5.97
C PRO A 266 -15.60 -11.25 4.80
N THR A 267 -15.86 -12.53 5.06
CA THR A 267 -16.20 -13.50 4.00
C THR A 267 -17.51 -13.18 3.28
N ASP A 268 -18.37 -12.40 3.92
CA ASP A 268 -19.67 -11.95 3.42
C ASP A 268 -19.66 -10.51 2.90
N SER A 269 -18.51 -9.82 2.91
CA SER A 269 -18.43 -8.46 2.36
C SER A 269 -18.50 -8.45 0.82
N PRO A 270 -19.36 -7.61 0.21
CA PRO A 270 -19.63 -7.65 -1.22
C PRO A 270 -18.55 -6.94 -2.06
N ASN A 271 -18.06 -7.60 -3.11
CA ASN A 271 -17.06 -7.09 -4.07
C ASN A 271 -15.79 -6.56 -3.40
N THR A 272 -15.25 -7.27 -2.41
CA THR A 272 -14.03 -6.88 -1.67
C THR A 272 -12.81 -7.73 -2.01
N ASP A 273 -12.79 -8.29 -3.21
CA ASP A 273 -11.65 -8.93 -3.84
C ASP A 273 -10.42 -7.99 -3.86
N GLY A 274 -9.23 -8.59 -3.84
CA GLY A 274 -7.93 -7.90 -3.78
C GLY A 274 -6.89 -8.61 -4.63
#